data_AF-A0A7R9VF85-F1
#
_entry.id   AF-A0A7R9VF85-F1
#
_cell.length_a   1.000
_cell.length_b   1.000
_cell.length_c   1.000
_cell.angle_alpha   90.00
_cell.angle_beta   90.00
_cell.angle_gamma   90.00
#
_symmetry.space_group_name_H-M   'P 1'
#
loop_
_entity.id
_entity.type
_entity.pdbx_description
1 polymer ?
#
loop_
_entity_poly.entity_id
_entity_poly.type
_entity_poly.pdbx_seq_one_letter_code
_entity_poly.pdbx_strand_id
1 'polypeptide(L)'
;NAPQDPAATPTRSSPPAPSATRPDMARHVAGAGVSRSDGCAMAAFAIAACACLMLGARPAHSYAERYTQFYARAPGGCTRHPTSALGFHAAPTADTRSSLTLRLDGAEVTTLCPGQTYALTVNLPERRGLLTTTTAGTFSNNEGAQGCSNRFAIAESSRLLATSYDSDLTLPCSDDIPGDQFQIQVTSAQGAFTGYLTFTTTIDVDPACGVGTCAAALSPPPPSPLPPSPLPPSPLPP
;
A
#
# COMPACT_ATOMS: atom_id res chain seq x y z
N ASN A 1 17.65 36.66 -42.04
CA ASN A 1 17.16 35.30 -41.71
C ASN A 1 18.11 34.28 -42.29
N ALA A 2 19.17 33.96 -41.53
CA ALA A 2 20.09 32.88 -41.88
C ALA A 2 19.56 31.55 -41.30
N PRO A 3 19.75 30.40 -41.97
CA PRO A 3 19.34 29.10 -41.46
C PRO A 3 20.37 28.57 -40.46
N GLN A 4 19.90 28.07 -39.32
CA GLN A 4 20.72 27.37 -38.33
C GLN A 4 20.78 25.88 -38.64
N ASP A 5 22.00 25.35 -38.72
CA ASP A 5 22.31 23.91 -38.74
C ASP A 5 21.95 23.22 -37.42
N PRO A 6 21.45 21.97 -37.44
CA PRO A 6 21.24 21.18 -36.23
C PRO A 6 22.54 20.51 -35.77
N ALA A 7 22.93 20.81 -34.53
CA ALA A 7 24.04 20.16 -33.83
C ALA A 7 23.68 18.71 -33.47
N ALA A 8 24.52 17.77 -33.94
CA ALA A 8 24.54 16.38 -33.50
C ALA A 8 25.10 16.25 -32.06
N THR A 9 24.56 15.33 -31.27
CA THR A 9 25.10 14.93 -29.96
C THR A 9 24.88 13.42 -29.77
N PRO A 10 25.62 12.73 -28.88
CA PRO A 10 26.49 11.63 -29.26
C PRO A 10 25.93 10.28 -28.82
N THR A 11 26.37 9.22 -29.51
CA THR A 11 26.12 7.83 -29.15
C THR A 11 26.75 7.49 -27.80
N ARG A 12 25.90 7.05 -26.86
CA ARG A 12 26.30 6.61 -25.52
C ARG A 12 26.74 5.15 -25.57
N SER A 13 28.00 4.89 -25.23
CA SER A 13 28.58 3.54 -25.11
C SER A 13 27.95 2.76 -23.95
N SER A 14 27.56 1.52 -24.22
CA SER A 14 27.05 0.57 -23.22
C SER A 14 28.17 0.09 -22.27
N PRO A 15 27.89 -0.10 -20.97
CA PRO A 15 28.84 -0.73 -20.05
C PRO A 15 28.87 -2.26 -20.22
N PRO A 16 30.00 -2.92 -19.91
CA PRO A 16 30.13 -4.37 -19.98
C PRO A 16 29.42 -5.08 -18.82
N ALA A 17 28.94 -6.30 -19.09
CA ALA A 17 28.23 -7.16 -18.15
C ALA A 17 29.15 -7.69 -17.02
N PRO A 18 28.63 -7.86 -15.79
CA PRO A 18 29.41 -8.45 -14.71
C PRO A 18 29.50 -9.98 -14.83
N SER A 19 30.74 -10.49 -14.73
CA SER A 19 31.08 -11.90 -14.66
C SER A 19 30.51 -12.57 -13.40
N ALA A 20 29.88 -13.73 -13.61
CA ALA A 20 29.45 -14.63 -12.55
C ALA A 20 30.67 -15.36 -11.95
N THR A 21 30.90 -15.20 -10.64
CA THR A 21 31.84 -16.02 -9.88
C THR A 21 31.04 -16.89 -8.92
N ARG A 22 31.03 -18.20 -9.16
CA ARG A 22 30.53 -19.22 -8.22
C ARG A 22 31.56 -19.42 -7.12
N PRO A 23 31.19 -19.37 -5.83
CA PRO A 23 32.00 -19.98 -4.79
C PRO A 23 31.62 -21.46 -4.64
N ASP A 24 32.61 -22.29 -4.90
CA ASP A 24 32.69 -23.71 -4.56
C ASP A 24 32.77 -23.84 -3.03
N MET A 25 31.79 -24.48 -2.40
CA MET A 25 31.85 -24.81 -0.97
C MET A 25 32.00 -26.31 -0.80
N ALA A 26 33.26 -26.72 -0.73
CA ALA A 26 33.67 -28.01 -0.25
C ALA A 26 33.69 -28.04 1.29
N ARG A 27 33.24 -29.20 1.83
CA ARG A 27 33.78 -29.88 3.03
C ARG A 27 33.55 -29.23 4.40
N HIS A 28 32.82 -29.92 5.27
CA HIS A 28 33.40 -30.71 6.37
C HIS A 28 32.31 -31.57 7.04
N VAL A 29 32.43 -32.89 6.88
CA VAL A 29 31.73 -33.88 7.70
C VAL A 29 32.60 -34.12 8.92
N ALA A 30 32.20 -33.57 10.07
CA ALA A 30 32.76 -33.94 11.36
C ALA A 30 31.85 -35.00 12.00
N GLY A 31 32.35 -36.23 12.06
CA GLY A 31 31.74 -37.32 12.82
C GLY A 31 31.91 -37.07 14.31
N ALA A 32 30.79 -36.97 15.04
CA ALA A 32 30.79 -37.01 16.49
C ALA A 32 30.64 -38.47 16.95
N GLY A 33 31.68 -39.00 17.59
CA GLY A 33 31.64 -40.30 18.27
C GLY A 33 30.71 -40.23 19.48
N VAL A 34 29.75 -41.14 19.52
CA VAL A 34 28.86 -41.35 20.67
C VAL A 34 29.61 -42.23 21.69
N SER A 35 30.09 -41.62 22.77
CA SER A 35 30.55 -42.35 23.96
C SER A 35 29.36 -42.63 24.88
N ARG A 36 29.07 -43.91 25.10
CA ARG A 36 28.06 -44.39 26.05
C ARG A 36 28.69 -44.50 27.44
N SER A 37 28.32 -43.61 28.35
CA SER A 37 28.35 -43.88 29.80
C SER A 37 27.37 -42.97 30.53
N ASP A 38 26.69 -43.55 31.51
CA ASP A 38 26.03 -42.89 32.65
C ASP A 38 24.60 -42.34 32.45
N GLY A 39 23.67 -43.30 32.36
CA GLY A 39 22.25 -43.08 32.60
C GLY A 39 21.97 -42.87 34.08
N CYS A 40 21.92 -41.61 34.53
CA CYS A 40 21.03 -41.12 35.60
C CYS A 40 21.07 -39.59 35.75
N ALA A 41 22.05 -38.89 35.18
CA ALA A 41 22.12 -37.42 35.23
C ALA A 41 21.55 -36.70 33.98
N MET A 42 21.11 -37.45 32.97
CA MET A 42 20.71 -36.93 31.64
C MET A 42 19.25 -36.43 31.55
N ALA A 43 18.43 -36.62 32.58
CA ALA A 43 17.03 -36.16 32.57
C ALA A 43 16.90 -34.65 32.86
N ALA A 44 17.85 -34.05 33.59
CA ALA A 44 17.77 -32.63 33.98
C ALA A 44 18.27 -31.67 32.88
N PHE A 45 19.28 -32.07 32.09
CA PHE A 45 19.82 -31.23 31.01
C PHE A 45 18.94 -31.18 29.74
N ALA A 46 18.15 -32.22 29.47
CA ALA A 46 17.23 -32.24 28.34
C ALA A 46 16.05 -31.26 28.51
N ILE A 47 15.62 -31.00 29.75
CA ILE A 47 14.51 -30.07 30.04
C ILE A 47 14.97 -28.61 29.91
N ALA A 48 16.21 -28.29 30.34
CA ALA A 48 16.76 -26.93 30.23
C ALA A 48 17.06 -26.50 28.77
N ALA A 49 17.48 -27.44 27.91
CA ALA A 49 17.70 -27.17 26.48
C ALA A 49 16.38 -26.94 25.70
N CYS A 50 15.30 -27.66 26.05
CA CYS A 50 13.97 -27.41 25.48
C CYS A 50 13.38 -26.06 25.92
N ALA A 51 13.65 -25.60 27.15
CA ALA A 51 13.17 -24.30 27.62
C ALA A 51 13.85 -23.12 26.88
N CYS A 52 15.14 -23.23 26.52
CA CYS A 52 15.83 -22.18 25.77
C CYS A 52 15.40 -22.09 24.30
N LEU A 53 15.03 -23.22 23.66
CA LEU A 53 14.49 -23.23 22.30
C LEU A 53 13.08 -22.61 22.21
N MET A 54 12.28 -22.71 23.27
CA MET A 54 10.95 -22.08 23.32
C MET A 54 10.97 -20.59 23.68
N LEU A 55 12.03 -20.08 24.33
CA LEU A 55 12.17 -18.65 24.62
C LEU A 55 12.86 -17.85 23.48
N GLY A 56 13.59 -18.50 22.57
CA GLY A 56 14.27 -17.85 21.44
C GLY A 56 13.40 -17.62 20.20
N ALA A 57 12.31 -18.38 20.04
CA ALA A 57 11.39 -18.24 18.92
C ALA A 57 10.17 -17.38 19.29
N ARG A 58 10.40 -16.16 19.81
CA ARG A 58 9.33 -15.17 19.76
C ARG A 58 9.10 -14.85 18.28
N PRO A 59 7.92 -15.14 17.71
CA PRO A 59 7.71 -14.93 16.29
C PRO A 59 7.89 -13.44 15.99
N ALA A 60 8.93 -13.12 15.23
CA ALA A 60 9.17 -11.80 14.66
C ALA A 60 7.98 -11.32 13.78
N HIS A 61 6.97 -12.15 13.57
CA HIS A 61 5.71 -11.83 12.91
C HIS A 61 4.89 -10.70 13.56
N SER A 62 5.07 -10.39 14.84
CA SER A 62 4.22 -9.38 15.50
C SER A 62 4.66 -7.91 15.34
N TYR A 63 5.83 -7.65 14.74
CA TYR A 63 6.32 -6.27 14.55
C TYR A 63 6.01 -5.71 13.16
N ALA A 64 6.00 -6.58 12.14
CA ALA A 64 5.62 -6.31 10.76
C ALA A 64 4.21 -5.68 10.65
N GLU A 65 3.23 -6.24 11.37
CA GLU A 65 1.83 -5.77 11.35
C GLU A 65 1.63 -4.38 12.00
N ARG A 66 2.59 -3.89 12.80
CA ARG A 66 2.37 -2.70 13.61
C ARG A 66 2.73 -1.40 12.92
N TYR A 67 3.55 -1.36 11.86
CA TYR A 67 3.97 -0.06 11.33
C TYR A 67 2.84 0.67 10.62
N THR A 68 2.02 -0.02 9.81
CA THR A 68 0.85 0.59 9.17
C THR A 68 -0.13 1.08 10.23
N GLN A 69 -0.35 0.29 11.29
CA GLN A 69 -1.17 0.67 12.43
C GLN A 69 -0.57 1.83 13.25
N PHE A 70 0.76 1.91 13.36
CA PHE A 70 1.46 2.96 14.10
C PHE A 70 1.32 4.29 13.39
N TYR A 71 1.56 4.34 12.07
CA TYR A 71 1.36 5.56 11.30
C TYR A 71 -0.12 5.91 11.11
N ALA A 72 -0.99 4.90 11.12
CA ALA A 72 -2.42 5.14 11.19
C ALA A 72 -2.85 5.85 12.49
N ARG A 73 -2.11 5.66 13.60
CA ARG A 73 -2.36 6.29 14.91
C ARG A 73 -1.48 7.50 15.20
N ALA A 74 -0.45 7.73 14.40
CA ALA A 74 0.57 8.71 14.72
C ALA A 74 -0.05 10.12 14.65
N PRO A 75 0.22 10.99 15.65
CA PRO A 75 -0.14 12.39 15.55
C PRO A 75 0.53 13.00 14.31
N GLY A 76 -0.23 13.78 13.52
CA GLY A 76 0.27 14.38 12.27
C GLY A 76 -0.58 14.16 11.02
N GLY A 77 -1.81 13.66 11.15
CA GLY A 77 -2.82 13.67 10.08
C GLY A 77 -2.82 12.44 9.17
N CYS A 78 -3.84 12.39 8.32
CA CYS A 78 -4.16 11.23 7.48
C CYS A 78 -3.21 11.03 6.28
N THR A 79 -2.38 12.02 5.96
CA THR A 79 -1.40 11.99 4.86
C THR A 79 0.02 11.67 5.32
N ARG A 80 0.23 11.40 6.62
CA ARG A 80 1.59 11.20 7.15
C ARG A 80 2.19 9.86 6.75
N HIS A 81 3.45 9.91 6.33
CA HIS A 81 4.32 8.76 6.08
C HIS A 81 5.53 8.76 7.03
N PRO A 82 6.23 7.60 7.20
CA PRO A 82 7.52 7.58 7.87
C PRO A 82 8.50 8.52 7.19
N THR A 83 9.26 9.28 8.00
CA THR A 83 10.35 10.14 7.53
C THR A 83 11.70 9.77 8.15
N SER A 84 11.70 8.83 9.10
CA SER A 84 12.87 8.35 9.82
C SER A 84 12.75 6.84 10.07
N ALA A 85 13.84 6.24 10.53
CA ALA A 85 13.81 4.87 11.06
C ALA A 85 12.78 4.76 12.19
N LEU A 86 12.10 3.61 12.27
CA LEU A 86 11.13 3.31 13.32
C LEU A 86 11.27 1.85 13.76
N GLY A 87 11.59 1.64 15.04
CA GLY A 87 11.86 0.30 15.57
C GLY A 87 13.03 -0.34 14.83
N PHE A 88 12.78 -1.47 14.16
CA PHE A 88 13.78 -2.21 13.39
C PHE A 88 13.79 -1.88 11.89
N HIS A 89 12.93 -0.97 11.44
CA HIS A 89 12.94 -0.49 10.05
C HIS A 89 13.93 0.65 9.90
N ALA A 90 14.77 0.58 8.86
CA ALA A 90 15.64 1.69 8.46
C ALA A 90 14.83 2.87 7.93
N ALA A 91 15.49 4.03 7.82
CA ALA A 91 14.87 5.23 7.25
C ALA A 91 14.37 4.98 5.81
N PRO A 92 13.29 5.67 5.38
CA PRO A 92 12.78 5.53 4.02
C PRO A 92 13.81 5.89 2.96
N THR A 93 13.85 5.08 1.91
CA THR A 93 14.59 5.34 0.69
C THR A 93 13.65 5.41 -0.50
N ALA A 94 14.03 6.15 -1.54
CA ALA A 94 13.23 6.27 -2.75
C ALA A 94 13.05 4.91 -3.44
N ASP A 95 11.82 4.62 -3.86
CA ASP A 95 11.48 3.45 -4.65
C ASP A 95 11.35 3.85 -6.13
N THR A 96 12.24 3.31 -6.95
CA THR A 96 12.28 3.59 -8.40
C THR A 96 11.74 2.44 -9.25
N ARG A 97 11.30 1.34 -8.61
CA ARG A 97 10.85 0.12 -9.32
C ARG A 97 9.35 -0.12 -9.18
N SER A 98 8.71 0.46 -8.16
CA SER A 98 7.26 0.42 -8.00
C SER A 98 6.58 1.45 -8.89
N SER A 99 5.32 1.21 -9.23
CA SER A 99 4.51 2.12 -10.04
C SER A 99 3.07 2.18 -9.54
N LEU A 100 2.34 3.17 -10.02
CA LEU A 100 0.92 3.36 -9.74
C LEU A 100 0.19 3.67 -11.04
N THR A 101 -0.99 3.08 -11.20
CA THR A 101 -1.88 3.31 -12.33
C THR A 101 -3.24 3.72 -11.81
N LEU A 102 -3.86 4.70 -12.46
CA LEU A 102 -5.27 5.07 -12.26
C LEU A 102 -6.05 4.79 -13.53
N ARG A 103 -7.22 4.18 -13.39
CA ARG A 103 -8.11 3.92 -14.52
C ARG A 103 -9.51 4.47 -14.26
N LEU A 104 -10.09 5.06 -15.28
CA LEU A 104 -11.51 5.43 -15.33
C LEU A 104 -12.15 4.64 -16.47
N ASP A 105 -13.24 3.93 -16.19
CA ASP A 105 -13.94 3.08 -17.17
C ASP A 105 -13.01 2.08 -17.90
N GLY A 106 -11.97 1.61 -17.21
CA GLY A 106 -10.99 0.68 -17.75
C GLY A 106 -9.88 1.29 -18.60
N ALA A 107 -9.86 2.60 -18.85
CA ALA A 107 -8.76 3.29 -19.51
C ALA A 107 -7.82 3.95 -18.49
N GLU A 108 -6.51 3.85 -18.70
CA GLU A 108 -5.53 4.58 -17.87
C GLU A 108 -5.66 6.10 -18.10
N VAL A 109 -5.58 6.88 -17.02
CA VAL A 109 -5.72 8.33 -17.05
C VAL A 109 -4.46 9.03 -16.57
N THR A 110 -4.18 10.20 -17.15
CA THR A 110 -3.08 11.09 -16.76
C THR A 110 -3.57 12.36 -16.05
N THR A 111 -4.89 12.53 -15.96
CA THR A 111 -5.56 13.70 -15.39
C THR A 111 -6.80 13.24 -14.64
N LEU A 112 -7.10 13.89 -13.51
CA LEU A 112 -8.22 13.55 -12.64
C LEU A 112 -9.34 14.58 -12.72
N CYS A 113 -10.56 14.10 -12.55
CA CYS A 113 -11.81 14.85 -12.57
C CYS A 113 -12.44 14.78 -11.19
N PRO A 114 -12.80 15.92 -10.58
CA PRO A 114 -13.55 15.93 -9.34
C PRO A 114 -14.85 15.11 -9.43
N GLY A 115 -15.20 14.45 -8.33
CA GLY A 115 -16.42 13.62 -8.23
C GLY A 115 -16.35 12.25 -8.90
N GLN A 116 -15.27 11.91 -9.60
CA GLN A 116 -15.11 10.60 -10.24
C GLN A 116 -14.52 9.55 -9.28
N THR A 117 -14.77 8.28 -9.61
CA THR A 117 -14.17 7.12 -8.94
C THR A 117 -13.22 6.41 -9.88
N TYR A 118 -11.96 6.25 -9.45
CA TYR A 118 -10.89 5.64 -10.23
C TYR A 118 -10.50 4.30 -9.65
N ALA A 119 -10.26 3.31 -10.51
CA ALA A 119 -9.58 2.09 -10.12
C ALA A 119 -8.08 2.39 -9.99
N LEU A 120 -7.57 2.37 -8.76
CA LEU A 120 -6.16 2.56 -8.43
C LEU A 120 -5.48 1.21 -8.26
N THR A 121 -4.37 1.01 -8.96
CA THR A 121 -3.50 -0.16 -8.82
C THR A 121 -2.10 0.29 -8.43
N VAL A 122 -1.57 -0.25 -7.32
CA VAL A 122 -0.17 -0.11 -6.93
C VAL A 122 0.58 -1.38 -7.29
N ASN A 123 1.60 -1.26 -8.15
CA ASN A 123 2.44 -2.38 -8.56
C ASN A 123 3.78 -2.32 -7.84
N LEU A 124 4.16 -3.43 -7.21
CA LEU A 124 5.41 -3.59 -6.47
C LEU A 124 6.24 -4.71 -7.12
N PRO A 125 7.57 -4.56 -7.26
CA PRO A 125 8.42 -5.57 -7.90
C PRO A 125 8.60 -6.85 -7.06
N GLU A 126 8.26 -6.82 -5.77
CA GLU A 126 8.20 -8.01 -4.92
C GLU A 126 7.07 -7.88 -3.88
N ARG A 127 6.73 -8.99 -3.21
CA ARG A 127 5.66 -9.02 -2.20
C ARG A 127 6.04 -8.15 -0.98
N ARG A 128 5.24 -7.14 -0.69
CA ARG A 128 5.46 -6.15 0.39
C ARG A 128 4.14 -5.70 1.01
N GLY A 129 4.15 -5.23 2.25
CA GLY A 129 3.02 -4.48 2.80
C GLY A 129 3.07 -3.04 2.32
N LEU A 130 1.95 -2.32 2.36
CA LEU A 130 1.91 -0.92 1.93
C LEU A 130 1.03 -0.04 2.81
N LEU A 131 1.37 1.25 2.79
CA LEU A 131 0.58 2.39 3.22
C LEU A 131 0.49 3.34 2.02
N THR A 132 -0.73 3.60 1.57
CA THR A 132 -1.04 4.59 0.53
C THR A 132 -1.84 5.72 1.15
N THR A 133 -1.46 6.96 0.87
CA THR A 133 -2.26 8.14 1.22
C THR A 133 -2.44 9.06 0.02
N THR A 134 -3.51 9.84 0.04
CA THR A 134 -3.83 10.84 -0.99
C THR A 134 -4.09 12.21 -0.38
N THR A 135 -3.92 13.28 -1.15
CA THR A 135 -4.24 14.65 -0.67
C THR A 135 -5.70 14.83 -0.30
N ALA A 136 -6.61 14.19 -1.05
CA ALA A 136 -8.05 14.17 -0.80
C ALA A 136 -8.67 12.84 -1.26
N GLY A 137 -9.98 12.68 -1.07
CA GLY A 137 -10.74 11.54 -1.55
C GLY A 137 -10.92 10.41 -0.54
N THR A 138 -11.57 9.35 -1.02
CA THR A 138 -11.95 8.19 -0.23
C THR A 138 -11.59 6.91 -0.95
N PHE A 139 -10.86 6.02 -0.27
CA PHE A 139 -10.63 4.67 -0.77
C PHE A 139 -11.83 3.75 -0.47
N SER A 140 -12.20 2.89 -1.43
CA SER A 140 -13.19 1.83 -1.19
C SER A 140 -12.68 0.78 -0.21
N ASN A 141 -11.38 0.52 -0.22
CA ASN A 141 -10.70 -0.24 0.82
C ASN A 141 -9.95 0.72 1.75
N ASN A 142 -10.54 1.04 2.90
CA ASN A 142 -9.90 1.83 3.96
C ASN A 142 -9.53 0.96 5.18
N GLU A 143 -9.32 -0.34 4.97
CA GLU A 143 -8.86 -1.23 6.03
C GLU A 143 -7.55 -0.68 6.62
N GLY A 144 -7.46 -0.69 7.95
CA GLY A 144 -6.31 -0.15 8.67
C GLY A 144 -6.19 1.38 8.68
N ALA A 145 -7.11 2.13 8.05
CA ALA A 145 -7.01 3.58 7.89
C ALA A 145 -7.45 4.41 9.11
N GLN A 146 -8.07 3.79 10.12
CA GLN A 146 -8.39 4.40 11.43
C GLN A 146 -9.09 5.76 11.35
N GLY A 147 -10.12 5.88 10.51
CA GLY A 147 -10.91 7.10 10.35
C GLY A 147 -10.37 8.07 9.28
N CYS A 148 -9.30 7.70 8.57
CA CYS A 148 -8.80 8.44 7.42
C CYS A 148 -9.36 7.88 6.11
N SER A 149 -10.27 8.59 5.45
CA SER A 149 -10.85 8.15 4.17
C SER A 149 -9.82 8.13 3.03
N ASN A 150 -8.88 9.07 3.05
CA ASN A 150 -7.80 9.25 2.06
C ASN A 150 -6.57 8.37 2.35
N ARG A 151 -6.75 7.27 3.10
CA ARG A 151 -5.70 6.34 3.47
C ARG A 151 -6.18 4.91 3.27
N PHE A 152 -5.27 4.10 2.75
CA PHE A 152 -5.45 2.66 2.61
C PHE A 152 -4.15 1.98 3.06
N ALA A 153 -4.25 0.95 3.91
CA ALA A 153 -3.07 0.27 4.42
C ALA A 153 -3.28 -1.23 4.53
N ILE A 154 -2.36 -2.00 3.95
CA ILE A 154 -2.33 -3.45 4.12
C ILE A 154 -1.22 -3.78 5.12
N ALA A 155 -1.64 -4.19 6.31
CA ALA A 155 -0.72 -4.69 7.32
C ALA A 155 -0.09 -6.01 6.88
N GLU A 156 1.19 -6.19 7.22
CA GLU A 156 2.03 -7.32 6.85
C GLU A 156 1.67 -8.63 7.58
N SER A 157 0.40 -9.03 7.63
CA SER A 157 0.14 -10.46 7.81
C SER A 157 0.64 -11.16 6.56
N SER A 158 1.45 -12.21 6.70
CA SER A 158 2.17 -12.87 5.58
C SER A 158 1.27 -13.37 4.43
N ARG A 159 -0.04 -13.46 4.68
CA ARG A 159 -1.08 -13.83 3.72
C ARG A 159 -1.50 -12.68 2.80
N LEU A 160 -1.30 -11.43 3.20
CA LEU A 160 -1.76 -10.24 2.47
C LEU A 160 -0.65 -9.53 1.69
N LEU A 161 0.61 -9.95 1.82
CA LEU A 161 1.70 -9.42 1.00
C LEU A 161 1.46 -9.78 -0.47
N ALA A 162 1.53 -8.80 -1.36
CA ALA A 162 1.29 -8.97 -2.78
C ALA A 162 2.23 -8.08 -3.60
N THR A 163 2.33 -8.39 -4.90
CA THR A 163 3.03 -7.56 -5.89
C THR A 163 2.08 -6.55 -6.55
N SER A 164 0.78 -6.63 -6.29
CA SER A 164 -0.23 -5.72 -6.80
C SER A 164 -1.32 -5.51 -5.75
N TYR A 165 -1.79 -4.28 -5.63
CA TYR A 165 -2.89 -3.91 -4.75
C TYR A 165 -3.85 -2.99 -5.47
N ASP A 166 -5.14 -3.30 -5.36
CA ASP A 166 -6.21 -2.57 -6.00
C ASP A 166 -7.12 -1.93 -4.94
N SER A 167 -7.56 -0.71 -5.22
CA SER A 167 -8.63 -0.03 -4.49
C SER A 167 -9.32 0.95 -5.43
N ASP A 168 -10.59 1.22 -5.21
CA ASP A 168 -11.21 2.38 -5.84
C ASP A 168 -10.87 3.63 -5.04
N LEU A 169 -10.65 4.74 -5.73
CA LEU A 169 -10.40 6.05 -5.15
C LEU A 169 -11.45 7.02 -5.70
N THR A 170 -12.36 7.45 -4.84
CA THR A 170 -13.36 8.46 -5.15
C THR A 170 -12.82 9.84 -4.79
N LEU A 171 -12.69 10.72 -5.79
CA LEU A 171 -12.33 12.12 -5.57
C LEU A 171 -13.55 12.91 -5.09
N PRO A 172 -13.39 13.86 -4.16
CA PRO A 172 -14.47 14.75 -3.82
C PRO A 172 -14.70 15.75 -4.97
N CYS A 173 -15.74 16.56 -4.85
CA CYS A 173 -15.92 17.70 -5.73
C CYS A 173 -14.91 18.82 -5.43
N SER A 174 -14.71 19.73 -6.40
CA SER A 174 -13.52 20.60 -6.52
C SER A 174 -13.15 21.40 -5.27
N ASP A 175 -14.10 21.77 -4.43
CA ASP A 175 -13.86 22.64 -3.27
C ASP A 175 -12.99 21.97 -2.19
N ASP A 176 -12.94 20.63 -2.18
CA ASP A 176 -12.18 19.83 -1.22
C ASP A 176 -10.83 19.33 -1.78
N ILE A 177 -10.51 19.64 -3.04
CA ILE A 177 -9.21 19.27 -3.64
C ILE A 177 -8.30 20.50 -3.58
N PRO A 178 -7.22 20.47 -2.77
CA PRO A 178 -6.35 21.62 -2.64
C PRO A 178 -5.48 21.82 -3.89
N GLY A 179 -5.85 22.79 -4.73
CA GLY A 179 -5.09 23.18 -5.93
C GLY A 179 -5.26 22.24 -7.12
N ASP A 180 -4.41 22.42 -8.13
CA ASP A 180 -4.53 21.72 -9.43
C ASP A 180 -3.74 20.40 -9.46
N GLN A 181 -3.17 19.99 -8.32
CA GLN A 181 -2.32 18.80 -8.21
C GLN A 181 -2.82 17.85 -7.13
N PHE A 182 -3.03 16.60 -7.52
CA PHE A 182 -3.38 15.51 -6.64
C PHE A 182 -2.14 14.65 -6.37
N GLN A 183 -1.79 14.50 -5.09
CA GLN A 183 -0.62 13.71 -4.71
C GLN A 183 -1.06 12.38 -4.11
N ILE A 184 -0.42 11.31 -4.57
CA ILE A 184 -0.54 9.97 -4.02
C ILE A 184 0.84 9.55 -3.54
N GLN A 185 0.96 9.30 -2.23
CA GLN A 185 2.20 8.82 -1.65
C GLN A 185 2.05 7.36 -1.23
N VAL A 186 3.03 6.54 -1.58
CA VAL A 186 3.11 5.14 -1.20
C VAL A 186 4.35 4.93 -0.36
N THR A 187 4.20 4.19 0.72
CA THR A 187 5.31 3.60 1.46
C THR A 187 5.08 2.10 1.58
N SER A 188 6.11 1.32 1.31
CA SER A 188 6.07 -0.14 1.39
C SER A 188 7.30 -0.70 2.09
N ALA A 189 7.20 -1.93 2.59
CA ALA A 189 8.30 -2.64 3.22
C ALA A 189 8.16 -4.15 2.99
N GLN A 190 9.28 -4.88 3.09
CA GLN A 190 9.31 -6.33 3.03
C GLN A 190 9.65 -6.90 4.42
N GLY A 191 8.63 -7.09 5.25
CA GLY A 191 8.82 -7.71 6.56
C GLY A 191 9.44 -6.76 7.58
N ALA A 192 9.65 -7.27 8.79
CA ALA A 192 9.85 -6.44 9.99
C ALA A 192 11.20 -5.71 10.12
N PHE A 193 12.17 -5.97 9.23
CA PHE A 193 13.56 -5.49 9.39
C PHE A 193 14.12 -4.75 8.17
N THR A 194 13.36 -4.64 7.09
CA THR A 194 13.83 -3.92 5.89
C THR A 194 13.53 -2.43 6.01
N GLY A 195 14.37 -1.60 5.38
CA GLY A 195 14.07 -0.18 5.20
C GLY A 195 12.79 0.05 4.42
N TYR A 196 12.15 1.20 4.65
CA TYR A 196 10.98 1.60 3.90
C TYR A 196 11.36 2.00 2.48
N LEU A 197 10.50 1.66 1.53
CA LEU A 197 10.57 2.10 0.15
C LEU A 197 9.40 3.05 -0.09
N THR A 198 9.68 4.26 -0.56
CA THR A 198 8.64 5.27 -0.80
C THR A 198 8.74 5.88 -2.18
N PHE A 199 7.59 6.11 -2.79
CA PHE A 199 7.48 6.93 -4.00
C PHE A 199 6.23 7.82 -3.91
N THR A 200 6.19 8.83 -4.75
CA THR A 200 5.12 9.80 -4.81
C THR A 200 4.77 10.07 -6.26
N THR A 201 3.49 9.99 -6.57
CA THR A 201 2.95 10.35 -7.87
C THR A 201 2.15 11.64 -7.69
N THR A 202 2.37 12.60 -8.58
CA THR A 202 1.58 13.83 -8.67
C THR A 202 0.85 13.81 -10.00
N ILE A 203 -0.45 14.10 -9.98
CA ILE A 203 -1.34 14.00 -11.13
C ILE A 203 -2.14 15.29 -11.21
N ASP A 204 -2.26 15.84 -12.40
CA ASP A 204 -3.02 17.07 -12.61
C ASP A 204 -4.52 16.82 -12.42
N VAL A 205 -5.22 17.80 -11.85
CA VAL A 205 -6.67 17.79 -11.69
C VAL A 205 -7.25 18.78 -12.67
N ASP A 206 -8.13 18.32 -13.56
CA ASP A 206 -8.93 19.18 -14.42
C ASP A 206 -10.28 19.44 -13.75
N PRO A 207 -10.51 20.63 -13.17
CA PRO A 207 -11.78 20.94 -12.52
C PRO A 207 -12.96 20.98 -13.50
N ALA A 208 -12.69 21.22 -14.80
CA ALA A 208 -13.74 21.34 -15.81
C ALA A 208 -14.40 19.99 -16.14
N CYS A 209 -13.65 18.88 -16.06
CA CYS A 209 -14.20 17.57 -16.39
C CYS A 209 -15.08 16.96 -15.29
N GLY A 210 -15.11 17.56 -14.09
CA GLY A 210 -15.97 17.13 -12.97
C GLY A 210 -17.33 17.84 -12.87
N VAL A 211 -17.57 18.91 -13.64
CA VAL A 211 -18.74 19.81 -13.45
C VAL A 211 -20.08 19.06 -13.51
N GLY A 212 -20.26 18.16 -14.47
CA GLY A 212 -21.52 17.39 -14.61
C GLY A 212 -21.74 16.40 -13.47
N THR A 213 -20.71 15.63 -13.11
CA THR A 213 -20.75 14.63 -12.04
C THR A 213 -21.01 15.27 -10.68
N CYS A 214 -20.34 16.40 -10.41
CA CYS A 214 -20.50 17.13 -9.17
C CYS A 214 -21.84 17.87 -9.06
N ALA A 215 -22.38 18.41 -10.16
CA ALA A 215 -23.70 19.02 -10.15
C ALA A 215 -24.82 18.00 -9.84
N ALA A 216 -24.69 16.77 -10.35
CA ALA A 216 -25.65 15.70 -10.07
C ALA A 216 -25.65 15.29 -8.58
N ALA A 217 -24.49 15.31 -7.92
CA ALA A 217 -24.36 14.94 -6.50
C ALA A 217 -25.05 15.95 -5.55
N LEU A 218 -25.20 17.20 -5.96
CA LEU A 218 -25.86 18.25 -5.16
C LEU A 218 -27.39 18.30 -5.31
N SER A 219 -27.95 17.58 -6.29
CA SER A 219 -29.40 17.55 -6.46
C SER A 219 -30.05 16.75 -5.31
N PRO A 220 -31.02 17.34 -4.58
CA PRO A 220 -31.71 16.60 -3.53
C PRO A 220 -32.35 15.35 -4.12
N PRO A 221 -32.34 14.21 -3.39
CA PRO A 221 -33.04 13.02 -3.86
C PRO A 221 -34.49 13.39 -4.16
N PRO A 222 -35.09 12.89 -5.24
CA PRO A 222 -36.49 13.17 -5.55
C PRO A 222 -37.34 12.82 -4.32
N PRO A 223 -38.36 13.64 -4.00
CA PRO A 223 -39.21 13.37 -2.86
C PRO A 223 -39.74 11.94 -2.94
N SER A 224 -39.64 11.18 -1.85
CA SER A 224 -40.15 9.83 -1.81
C SER A 224 -41.62 9.84 -2.28
N PRO A 225 -42.03 8.89 -3.14
CA PRO A 225 -43.42 8.81 -3.57
C PRO A 225 -44.31 8.77 -2.34
N LEU A 226 -45.31 9.66 -2.30
CA LEU A 226 -46.31 9.67 -1.24
C LEU A 226 -46.88 8.25 -1.08
N PRO A 227 -47.04 7.75 0.14
CA PRO A 227 -47.67 6.45 0.37
C PRO A 227 -49.03 6.43 -0.34
N PRO A 228 -49.41 5.30 -0.97
CA PRO A 228 -50.68 5.19 -1.66
C PRO A 228 -51.81 5.54 -0.68
N SER A 229 -52.72 6.41 -1.12
CA SER A 229 -53.89 6.77 -0.33
C SER A 229 -54.63 5.50 0.12
N PRO A 230 -55.08 5.44 1.38
CA PRO A 230 -55.85 4.30 1.85
C PRO A 230 -57.06 4.08 0.93
N LEU A 231 -57.26 2.84 0.51
CA LEU A 231 -58.44 2.45 -0.26
C LEU A 231 -59.70 2.84 0.50
N PRO A 232 -60.73 3.37 -0.17
CA PRO A 232 -62.01 3.63 0.48
C PRO A 232 -62.56 2.32 1.09
N PRO A 233 -63.21 2.39 2.26
CA PRO A 233 -63.80 1.21 2.88
C PRO A 233 -64.82 0.58 1.94
N SER A 234 -64.71 -0.74 1.76
CA SER A 234 -65.66 -1.51 0.96
C SER A 234 -67.08 -1.37 1.53
N PRO A 235 -68.11 -1.21 0.68
CA PRO A 235 -69.49 -1.21 1.15
C PRO A 235 -69.83 -2.55 1.80
N LEU A 236 -70.53 -2.50 2.94
CA LEU A 236 -71.05 -3.69 3.61
C LEU A 236 -72.08 -4.39 2.70
N PRO A 237 -72.05 -5.74 2.60
CA PRO A 237 -73.06 -6.49 1.87
C PRO A 237 -74.45 -6.38 2.55
N PRO A 238 -75.54 -6.45 1.75
CA PRO A 238 -76.93 -6.33 2.21
C PRO A 238 -77.41 -7.54 3.04
#